data_AF-A0A7Y2V1Z7-F1
#
_entry.id   AF-A0A7Y2V1Z7-F1
#
_cell.length_a   1.000
_cell.length_b   1.000
_cell.length_c   1.000
_cell.angle_alpha   90.00
_cell.angle_beta   90.00
_cell.angle_gamma   90.00
#
_symmetry.space_group_name_H-M   'P 1'
#
loop_
_entity.id
_entity.type
_entity.pdbx_description
1 polymer ?
#
loop_
_entity_poly.entity_id
_entity_poly.type
_entity_poly.pdbx_seq_one_letter_code
_entity_poly.pdbx_strand_id
1 'polypeptide(L)'
;MIKHFLNLEWKSFIRSASFKTNLILKIIMAIGAFFMLLYALGIGVGAYYLIEKYLNQEPLSVINKILVFYLIMDLAMRYFLQKMPIVNIKPLLHLPIKKNTVVNFGINKTLLSFFNYWHAFIWIPFSVVLLIEGHSFLNVMGWHLTIMALVFSNNFINIFVNDKDSVFYSVIAILIVLGGLLYYNIFDITEYTKVLFLSVYDQPYFAIIPIAIAFLLYKTAFKHFRNDFYLDAGLSKKVEVGETENMAWLDRFGKVSTFLKNDIKLIKRNKRSKTTVIMSVLFIFYGLLFFTGSVKAYDGPFWRIFAGIFVSGGFLFSFGQFVPSWDSAYYQLLMSQNITYKSYLESKWYLMVIATVISTILAVFYLYFGWQAYAAVVAGAIYNIGVNSHLVLWGGAYIKTPIDLSSSKKAFGDKKSFNVKTLLLTLPKLVLPMVIYAIGHFAHGEALGYILVVITGILGFLFKDKVFNIIEKVYKTEKYKTIAAYKQKN
;
A
#
# COMPACT_ATOMS: atom_id res chain seq x y z
N MET A 1 -0.95 23.51 -24.91
CA MET A 1 -1.77 22.99 -23.79
C MET A 1 -1.03 22.03 -22.87
N ILE A 2 -0.45 20.91 -23.36
CA ILE A 2 0.25 19.93 -22.48
C ILE A 2 1.37 20.57 -21.64
N LYS A 3 2.22 21.41 -22.25
CA LYS A 3 3.26 22.17 -21.52
C LYS A 3 2.69 23.05 -20.40
N HIS A 4 1.51 23.64 -20.61
CA HIS A 4 0.85 24.48 -19.61
C HIS A 4 0.30 23.62 -18.45
N PHE A 5 -0.30 22.47 -18.73
CA PHE A 5 -0.73 21.53 -17.69
C PHE A 5 0.44 20.99 -16.87
N LEU A 6 1.56 20.64 -17.50
CA LEU A 6 2.78 20.25 -16.79
C LEU A 6 3.31 21.37 -15.88
N ASN A 7 3.27 22.62 -16.35
CA ASN A 7 3.66 23.78 -15.52
C ASN A 7 2.71 23.97 -14.33
N LEU A 8 1.40 23.84 -14.54
CA LEU A 8 0.41 23.92 -13.46
C LEU A 8 0.60 22.80 -12.42
N GLU A 9 0.90 21.58 -12.86
CA GLU A 9 1.24 20.46 -11.98
C GLU A 9 2.52 20.72 -11.19
N TRP A 10 3.57 21.23 -11.84
CA TRP A 10 4.83 21.58 -11.18
C TRP A 10 4.62 22.68 -10.12
N LYS A 11 3.87 23.73 -10.46
CA LYS A 11 3.47 24.79 -9.54
C LYS A 11 2.62 24.24 -8.39
N SER A 12 1.67 23.35 -8.66
CA SER A 12 0.84 22.67 -7.65
C SER A 12 1.70 21.82 -6.71
N PHE A 13 2.65 21.06 -7.25
CA PHE A 13 3.57 20.22 -6.49
C PHE A 13 4.45 21.05 -5.55
N ILE A 14 5.08 22.12 -6.05
CA ILE A 14 5.95 23.03 -5.27
C ILE A 14 5.14 23.79 -4.21
N ARG A 15 3.95 24.28 -4.57
CA ARG A 15 3.09 25.07 -3.66
C ARG A 15 2.30 24.20 -2.69
N SER A 16 2.31 22.87 -2.84
CA SER A 16 1.62 21.98 -1.92
C SER A 16 2.18 22.14 -0.50
N ALA A 17 1.30 22.16 0.50
CA ALA A 17 1.72 22.22 1.91
C ALA A 17 2.66 21.06 2.27
N SER A 18 2.52 19.93 1.58
CA SER A 18 3.37 18.75 1.72
C SER A 18 4.81 18.94 1.20
N PHE A 19 5.08 19.92 0.34
CA PHE A 19 6.42 20.14 -0.22
C PHE A 19 7.38 20.68 0.83
N LYS A 20 6.98 21.72 1.57
CA LYS A 20 7.83 22.36 2.59
C LYS A 20 7.97 21.52 3.86
N THR A 21 6.93 20.79 4.29
CA THR A 21 6.97 20.02 5.55
C THR A 21 7.76 18.71 5.45
N ASN A 22 8.15 18.25 4.24
CA ASN A 22 8.68 16.89 4.02
C ASN A 22 9.97 16.85 3.20
N LEU A 23 10.79 17.90 3.24
CA LEU A 23 11.99 17.98 2.40
C LEU A 23 12.94 16.79 2.61
N ILE A 24 13.24 16.45 3.87
CA ILE A 24 14.08 15.28 4.23
C ILE A 24 13.50 13.98 3.67
N LEU A 25 12.19 13.77 3.81
CA LEU A 25 11.52 12.58 3.28
C LEU A 25 11.61 12.50 1.75
N LYS A 26 11.50 13.63 1.05
CA LYS A 26 11.64 13.68 -0.40
C LYS A 26 13.07 13.38 -0.85
N ILE A 27 14.07 13.84 -0.11
CA ILE A 27 15.48 13.52 -0.35
C ILE A 27 15.68 12.00 -0.20
N ILE A 28 15.19 11.40 0.89
CA ILE A 28 15.24 9.94 1.10
C ILE A 28 14.55 9.18 -0.05
N MET A 29 13.37 9.65 -0.49
CA MET A 29 12.66 9.05 -1.63
C MET A 29 13.45 9.16 -2.94
N ALA A 30 14.10 10.30 -3.19
CA ALA A 30 14.92 10.50 -4.38
C ALA A 30 16.15 9.59 -4.37
N ILE A 31 16.82 9.48 -3.22
CA ILE A 31 17.95 8.56 -3.02
C ILE A 31 17.50 7.10 -3.24
N GLY A 32 16.37 6.70 -2.65
CA GLY A 32 15.82 5.35 -2.84
C GLY A 32 15.49 5.06 -4.31
N ALA A 33 14.87 6.01 -5.03
CA ALA A 33 14.59 5.89 -6.45
C ALA A 33 15.88 5.81 -7.28
N PHE A 34 16.92 6.58 -6.94
CA PHE A 34 18.23 6.54 -7.58
C PHE A 34 18.90 5.17 -7.43
N PHE A 35 18.98 4.65 -6.20
CA PHE A 35 19.56 3.33 -5.94
C PHE A 35 18.78 2.22 -6.64
N MET A 36 17.45 2.29 -6.60
CA MET A 36 16.64 1.39 -7.41
C MET A 36 17.11 1.47 -8.86
N LEU A 37 17.14 2.65 -9.50
CA LEU A 37 17.44 2.74 -10.93
C LEU A 37 18.83 2.20 -11.27
N LEU A 38 19.79 2.40 -10.36
CA LEU A 38 21.12 1.83 -10.45
C LEU A 38 21.10 0.29 -10.40
N TYR A 39 20.30 -0.32 -9.52
CA TYR A 39 20.08 -1.77 -9.50
C TYR A 39 19.37 -2.27 -10.76
N ALA A 40 18.38 -1.55 -11.29
CA ALA A 40 17.74 -1.89 -12.56
C ALA A 40 18.75 -1.96 -13.71
N LEU A 41 19.63 -0.96 -13.81
CA LEU A 41 20.71 -0.96 -14.81
C LEU A 41 21.65 -2.13 -14.61
N GLY A 42 22.07 -2.39 -13.36
CA GLY A 42 22.94 -3.51 -13.02
C GLY A 42 22.33 -4.86 -13.40
N ILE A 43 21.03 -5.04 -13.15
CA ILE A 43 20.27 -6.23 -13.59
C ILE A 43 20.19 -6.28 -15.11
N GLY A 44 19.84 -5.18 -15.78
CA GLY A 44 19.73 -5.12 -17.23
C GLY A 44 21.01 -5.53 -17.94
N VAL A 45 22.17 -5.05 -17.47
CA VAL A 45 23.49 -5.43 -18.02
C VAL A 45 23.91 -6.83 -17.56
N GLY A 46 23.78 -7.11 -16.27
CA GLY A 46 24.32 -8.34 -15.66
C GLY A 46 23.50 -9.59 -15.92
N ALA A 47 22.19 -9.47 -16.20
CA ALA A 47 21.31 -10.63 -16.35
C ALA A 47 21.80 -11.59 -17.44
N TYR A 48 22.30 -11.07 -18.56
CA TYR A 48 22.83 -11.89 -19.64
C TYR A 48 24.00 -12.78 -19.16
N TYR A 49 25.05 -12.15 -18.64
CA TYR A 49 26.27 -12.83 -18.19
C TYR A 49 26.04 -13.72 -16.97
N LEU A 50 25.15 -13.33 -16.05
CA LEU A 50 24.82 -14.14 -14.88
C LEU A 50 24.09 -15.42 -15.28
N ILE A 51 23.14 -15.33 -16.22
CA ILE A 51 22.42 -16.52 -16.70
C ILE A 51 23.38 -17.45 -17.44
N GLU A 52 24.19 -16.91 -18.36
CA GLU A 52 25.16 -17.69 -19.10
C GLU A 52 26.14 -18.42 -18.17
N LYS A 53 26.73 -17.69 -17.21
CA LYS A 53 27.74 -18.22 -16.30
C LYS A 53 27.22 -19.25 -15.30
N TYR A 54 26.04 -19.02 -14.71
CA TYR A 54 25.55 -19.86 -13.61
C TYR A 54 24.54 -20.93 -14.05
N LEU A 55 23.79 -20.69 -15.12
CA LEU A 55 22.77 -21.63 -15.60
C LEU A 55 23.21 -22.41 -16.84
N ASN A 56 24.30 -22.02 -17.52
CA ASN A 56 24.77 -22.64 -18.76
C ASN A 56 23.62 -22.80 -19.79
N GLN A 57 22.71 -21.83 -19.83
CA GLN A 57 21.55 -21.79 -20.72
C GLN A 57 21.56 -20.49 -21.51
N GLU A 58 20.94 -20.52 -22.69
CA GLU A 58 20.77 -19.34 -23.54
C GLU A 58 20.01 -18.23 -22.78
N PRO A 59 20.63 -17.06 -22.53
CA PRO A 59 20.05 -16.03 -21.67
C PRO A 59 18.67 -15.53 -22.11
N LEU A 60 18.49 -15.30 -23.41
CA LEU A 60 17.22 -14.83 -23.97
C LEU A 60 16.08 -15.84 -23.72
N SER A 61 16.38 -17.12 -23.84
CA SER A 61 15.46 -18.24 -23.60
C SER A 61 14.95 -18.26 -22.15
N VAL A 62 15.86 -18.05 -21.19
CA VAL A 62 15.54 -17.99 -19.76
C VAL A 62 14.72 -16.75 -19.43
N ILE A 63 15.11 -15.59 -19.96
CA ILE A 63 14.35 -14.34 -19.77
C ILE A 63 12.91 -14.49 -20.30
N ASN A 64 12.73 -15.12 -21.46
CA ASN A 64 11.41 -15.34 -22.05
C ASN A 64 10.52 -16.27 -21.22
N LYS A 65 11.09 -17.24 -20.48
CA LYS A 65 10.33 -18.06 -19.52
C LYS A 65 9.80 -17.24 -18.34
N ILE A 66 10.63 -16.36 -17.77
CA ILE A 66 10.28 -15.60 -16.57
C ILE A 66 9.46 -14.34 -16.84
N LEU A 67 9.37 -13.92 -18.11
CA LEU A 67 8.75 -12.64 -18.50
C LEU A 67 7.27 -12.53 -18.12
N VAL A 68 6.54 -13.65 -18.10
CA VAL A 68 5.15 -13.69 -17.65
C VAL A 68 5.03 -13.32 -16.16
N PHE A 69 5.89 -13.86 -15.31
CA PHE A 69 5.91 -13.50 -13.88
C PHE A 69 6.34 -12.05 -13.69
N TYR A 70 7.26 -11.56 -14.51
CA TYR A 70 7.63 -10.15 -14.50
C TYR A 70 6.45 -9.24 -14.79
N LEU A 71 5.66 -9.52 -15.84
CA LEU A 71 4.48 -8.73 -16.20
C LEU A 71 3.38 -8.82 -15.14
N ILE A 72 3.17 -9.99 -14.56
CA ILE A 72 2.23 -10.19 -13.45
C ILE A 72 2.64 -9.37 -12.23
N MET A 73 3.91 -9.49 -11.83
CA MET A 73 4.46 -8.77 -10.69
C MET A 73 4.42 -7.27 -10.92
N ASP A 74 4.72 -6.82 -12.14
CA ASP A 74 4.59 -5.43 -12.55
C ASP A 74 3.14 -4.92 -12.36
N LEU A 75 2.14 -5.65 -12.87
CA LEU A 75 0.74 -5.28 -12.70
C LEU A 75 0.34 -5.22 -11.22
N ALA A 76 0.76 -6.18 -10.40
CA ALA A 76 0.52 -6.19 -8.96
C ALA A 76 1.18 -5.00 -8.27
N MET A 77 2.45 -4.73 -8.56
CA MET A 77 3.20 -3.59 -8.00
C MET A 77 2.56 -2.26 -8.40
N ARG A 78 2.14 -2.11 -9.65
CA ARG A 78 1.39 -0.94 -10.12
C ARG A 78 0.07 -0.78 -9.39
N TYR A 79 -0.67 -1.85 -9.16
CA TYR A 79 -1.91 -1.76 -8.41
C TYR A 79 -1.72 -1.23 -6.99
N PHE A 80 -0.73 -1.76 -6.26
CA PHE A 80 -0.51 -1.36 -4.86
C PHE A 80 0.23 -0.02 -4.71
N LEU A 81 1.12 0.31 -5.64
CA LEU A 81 2.05 1.43 -5.46
C LEU A 81 1.80 2.60 -6.43
N GLN A 82 1.34 2.34 -7.66
CA GLN A 82 1.13 3.41 -8.66
C GLN A 82 -0.14 4.20 -8.34
N LYS A 83 0.03 5.48 -8.01
CA LYS A 83 -1.13 6.38 -7.85
C LYS A 83 -1.72 6.66 -9.22
N MET A 84 -3.02 6.46 -9.37
CA MET A 84 -3.72 6.96 -10.55
C MET A 84 -3.66 8.48 -10.59
N PRO A 85 -3.41 9.09 -11.77
CA PRO A 85 -3.37 10.53 -11.91
C PRO A 85 -4.78 11.08 -11.73
N ILE A 86 -5.06 11.56 -10.53
CA ILE A 86 -6.25 12.36 -10.26
C ILE A 86 -5.99 13.71 -10.92
N VAL A 87 -6.59 13.94 -12.09
CA VAL A 87 -6.71 15.30 -12.60
C VAL A 87 -7.82 15.95 -11.78
N ASN A 88 -7.54 17.07 -11.12
CA ASN A 88 -8.59 17.86 -10.48
C ASN A 88 -9.50 18.40 -11.60
N ILE A 89 -10.57 17.68 -11.90
CA ILE A 89 -11.46 18.02 -13.01
C ILE A 89 -12.26 19.30 -12.69
N LYS A 90 -12.65 19.51 -11.43
CA LYS A 90 -13.55 20.62 -11.02
C LYS A 90 -13.09 22.02 -11.47
N PRO A 91 -11.82 22.42 -11.26
CA PRO A 91 -11.36 23.73 -11.72
C PRO A 91 -11.21 23.84 -13.25
N LEU A 92 -11.21 22.72 -13.98
CA LEU A 92 -11.05 22.71 -15.44
C LEU A 92 -12.40 22.71 -16.18
N LEU A 93 -13.49 22.30 -15.52
CA LEU A 93 -14.80 22.17 -16.14
C LEU A 93 -15.45 23.49 -16.57
N HIS A 94 -15.13 24.58 -15.89
CA HIS A 94 -15.66 25.91 -16.22
C HIS A 94 -14.76 26.69 -17.20
N LEU A 95 -13.60 26.14 -17.56
CA LEU A 95 -12.70 26.74 -18.53
C LEU A 95 -13.06 26.26 -19.94
N PRO A 96 -12.81 27.07 -20.99
CA PRO A 96 -13.10 26.70 -22.38
C PRO A 96 -12.08 25.67 -22.93
N ILE A 97 -11.89 24.55 -22.23
CA ILE A 97 -10.97 23.47 -22.59
C ILE A 97 -11.79 22.25 -23.00
N LYS A 98 -11.52 21.72 -24.20
CA LYS A 98 -12.18 20.51 -24.69
C LYS A 98 -11.92 19.34 -23.71
N LYS A 99 -12.98 18.63 -23.34
CA LYS A 99 -12.97 17.42 -22.48
C LYS A 99 -11.87 16.43 -22.88
N ASN A 100 -11.73 16.16 -24.18
CA ASN A 100 -10.71 15.25 -24.72
C ASN A 100 -9.28 15.65 -24.36
N THR A 101 -8.98 16.95 -24.30
CA THR A 101 -7.64 17.45 -23.96
C THR A 101 -7.31 17.15 -22.51
N VAL A 102 -8.29 17.27 -21.61
CA VAL A 102 -8.11 16.98 -20.18
C VAL A 102 -7.97 15.47 -19.94
N VAL A 103 -8.80 14.66 -20.60
CA VAL A 103 -8.71 13.19 -20.51
C VAL A 103 -7.38 12.68 -21.08
N ASN A 104 -6.95 13.17 -22.24
CA ASN A 104 -5.64 12.83 -22.82
C ASN A 104 -4.50 13.22 -21.88
N PHE A 105 -4.58 14.39 -21.24
CA PHE A 105 -3.57 14.79 -20.26
C PHE A 105 -3.52 13.82 -19.07
N GLY A 106 -4.67 13.42 -18.53
CA GLY A 106 -4.75 12.45 -17.44
C GLY A 106 -4.12 11.09 -17.79
N ILE A 107 -4.44 10.55 -18.97
CA ILE A 107 -3.89 9.25 -19.41
C ILE A 107 -2.41 9.37 -19.76
N ASN A 108 -1.99 10.40 -20.50
CA ASN A 108 -0.57 10.58 -20.85
C ASN A 108 0.31 10.81 -19.61
N LYS A 109 -0.25 11.35 -18.52
CA LYS A 109 0.43 11.44 -17.23
C LYS A 109 0.75 10.06 -16.65
N THR A 110 -0.06 9.03 -16.91
CA THR A 110 0.28 7.64 -16.51
C THR A 110 1.48 7.11 -17.29
N LEU A 111 1.61 7.47 -18.57
CA LEU A 111 2.73 7.04 -19.43
C LEU A 111 4.07 7.55 -18.92
N LEU A 112 4.11 8.79 -18.41
CA LEU A 112 5.30 9.42 -17.83
C LEU A 112 5.52 9.08 -16.34
N SER A 113 4.92 7.99 -15.85
CA SER A 113 5.10 7.55 -14.46
C SER A 113 6.45 6.87 -14.26
N PHE A 114 7.02 7.00 -13.05
CA PHE A 114 8.21 6.25 -12.62
C PHE A 114 8.06 4.74 -12.87
N PHE A 115 6.84 4.21 -12.73
CA PHE A 115 6.54 2.81 -12.97
C PHE A 115 6.81 2.39 -14.43
N ASN A 116 6.70 3.27 -15.42
CA ASN A 116 7.08 2.93 -16.79
C ASN A 116 8.58 3.13 -17.04
N TYR A 117 9.14 4.22 -16.53
CA TYR A 117 10.56 4.54 -16.72
C TYR A 117 11.49 3.48 -16.11
N TRP A 118 11.11 2.91 -14.96
CA TRP A 118 11.86 1.83 -14.32
C TRP A 118 12.20 0.67 -15.28
N HIS A 119 11.22 0.21 -16.05
CA HIS A 119 11.41 -0.91 -16.98
C HIS A 119 12.39 -0.58 -18.09
N ALA A 120 12.44 0.68 -18.54
CA ALA A 120 13.41 1.12 -19.54
C ALA A 120 14.85 0.95 -19.03
N PHE A 121 15.10 1.16 -17.74
CA PHE A 121 16.41 0.96 -17.12
C PHE A 121 16.80 -0.52 -16.98
N ILE A 122 15.88 -1.46 -17.22
CA ILE A 122 16.18 -2.90 -17.27
C ILE A 122 16.32 -3.35 -18.72
N TRP A 123 15.30 -3.09 -19.54
CA TRP A 123 15.19 -3.68 -20.86
C TRP A 123 16.02 -2.97 -21.93
N ILE A 124 16.30 -1.67 -21.81
CA ILE A 124 17.20 -0.99 -22.75
C ILE A 124 18.63 -1.54 -22.59
N PRO A 125 19.24 -1.57 -21.38
CA PRO A 125 20.57 -2.15 -21.23
C PRO A 125 20.63 -3.62 -21.64
N PHE A 126 19.62 -4.42 -21.29
CA PHE A 126 19.59 -5.84 -21.68
C PHE A 126 19.56 -6.00 -23.21
N SER A 127 18.75 -5.21 -23.92
CA SER A 127 18.74 -5.21 -25.38
C SER A 127 20.08 -4.76 -25.97
N VAL A 128 20.77 -3.80 -25.36
CA VAL A 128 22.12 -3.40 -25.79
C VAL A 128 23.12 -4.54 -25.63
N VAL A 129 23.07 -5.27 -24.50
CA VAL A 129 23.94 -6.44 -24.29
C VAL A 129 23.67 -7.53 -25.33
N LEU A 130 22.40 -7.83 -25.64
CA LEU A 130 22.08 -8.78 -26.72
C LEU A 130 22.74 -8.40 -28.05
N LEU A 131 22.72 -7.11 -28.42
CA LEU A 131 23.36 -6.64 -29.65
C LEU A 131 24.89 -6.79 -29.62
N ILE A 132 25.51 -6.54 -28.46
CA ILE A 132 26.96 -6.70 -28.27
C ILE A 132 27.37 -8.18 -28.42
N GLU A 133 26.55 -9.08 -27.90
CA GLU A 133 26.76 -10.54 -27.92
C GLU A 133 26.34 -11.20 -29.24
N GLY A 134 26.10 -10.41 -30.29
CA GLY A 134 25.92 -10.90 -31.67
C GLY A 134 24.48 -11.20 -32.09
N HIS A 135 23.48 -10.85 -31.29
CA HIS A 135 22.08 -10.98 -31.70
C HIS A 135 21.70 -9.98 -32.81
N SER A 136 20.84 -10.40 -33.74
CA SER A 136 20.38 -9.56 -34.86
C SER A 136 19.60 -8.33 -34.39
N PHE A 137 19.92 -7.16 -34.95
CA PHE A 137 19.29 -5.90 -34.60
C PHE A 137 17.77 -5.90 -34.76
N LEU A 138 17.25 -6.42 -35.87
CA LEU A 138 15.81 -6.46 -36.13
C LEU A 138 15.07 -7.34 -35.10
N ASN A 139 15.67 -8.47 -34.73
CA ASN A 139 15.11 -9.43 -33.79
C ASN A 139 15.07 -8.87 -32.38
N VAL A 140 16.18 -8.26 -31.93
CA VAL A 140 16.24 -7.58 -30.64
C VAL A 140 15.25 -6.42 -30.58
N MET A 141 15.11 -5.64 -31.66
CA MET A 141 14.15 -4.53 -31.71
C MET A 141 12.69 -5.01 -31.64
N GLY A 142 12.32 -6.04 -32.38
CA GLY A 142 10.97 -6.62 -32.32
C GLY A 142 10.62 -7.13 -30.92
N TRP A 143 11.57 -7.83 -30.29
CA TRP A 143 11.45 -8.31 -28.91
C TRP A 143 11.35 -7.16 -27.90
N HIS A 144 12.22 -6.14 -28.01
CA HIS A 144 12.23 -4.98 -27.13
C HIS A 144 10.91 -4.19 -27.21
N LEU A 145 10.44 -3.92 -28.42
CA LEU A 145 9.18 -3.21 -28.64
C LEU A 145 7.98 -3.98 -28.06
N THR A 146 8.00 -5.31 -28.16
CA THR A 146 6.99 -6.17 -27.56
C THR A 146 6.93 -6.03 -26.05
N ILE A 147 8.08 -6.08 -25.37
CA ILE A 147 8.13 -5.92 -23.92
C ILE A 147 7.64 -4.54 -23.50
N MET A 148 8.10 -3.49 -24.17
CA MET A 148 7.66 -2.14 -23.88
C MET A 148 6.16 -1.96 -24.11
N ALA A 149 5.60 -2.55 -25.18
CA ALA A 149 4.16 -2.54 -25.44
C ALA A 149 3.36 -3.27 -24.35
N LEU A 150 3.87 -4.38 -23.82
CA LEU A 150 3.23 -5.11 -22.71
C LEU A 150 3.31 -4.35 -21.39
N VAL A 151 4.43 -3.68 -21.10
CA VAL A 151 4.58 -2.77 -19.96
C VAL A 151 3.56 -1.62 -20.03
N PHE A 152 3.37 -1.02 -21.21
CA PHE A 152 2.33 0.00 -21.40
C PHE A 152 0.92 -0.58 -21.33
N SER A 153 0.71 -1.81 -21.80
CA SER A 153 -0.55 -2.52 -21.64
C SER A 153 -0.89 -2.70 -20.17
N ASN A 154 0.06 -3.12 -19.33
CA ASN A 154 -0.09 -3.20 -17.88
C ASN A 154 -0.44 -1.85 -17.25
N ASN A 155 0.18 -0.76 -17.70
CA ASN A 155 -0.18 0.58 -17.24
C ASN A 155 -1.66 0.92 -17.51
N PHE A 156 -2.17 0.57 -18.70
CA PHE A 156 -3.58 0.80 -19.03
C PHE A 156 -4.52 -0.19 -18.35
N ILE A 157 -4.13 -1.46 -18.20
CA ILE A 157 -4.91 -2.46 -17.44
C ILE A 157 -5.06 -1.99 -15.99
N ASN A 158 -3.98 -1.47 -15.39
CA ASN A 158 -3.99 -0.99 -14.01
C ASN A 158 -5.07 0.09 -13.79
N ILE A 159 -5.36 0.92 -14.79
CA ILE A 159 -6.44 1.93 -14.74
C ILE A 159 -7.79 1.26 -14.46
N PHE A 160 -8.11 0.19 -15.18
CA PHE A 160 -9.37 -0.54 -15.02
C PHE A 160 -9.41 -1.35 -13.71
N VAL A 161 -8.29 -1.96 -13.33
CA VAL A 161 -8.17 -2.73 -12.08
C VAL A 161 -8.39 -1.83 -10.85
N ASN A 162 -7.93 -0.58 -10.91
CA ASN A 162 -8.16 0.40 -9.84
C ASN A 162 -9.59 0.95 -9.80
N ASP A 163 -10.31 0.91 -10.92
CA ASP A 163 -11.68 1.42 -11.03
C ASP A 163 -12.73 0.41 -10.55
N LYS A 164 -12.53 -0.88 -10.87
CA LYS A 164 -13.50 -1.95 -10.56
C LYS A 164 -12.89 -3.04 -9.68
N ASP A 165 -13.37 -3.14 -8.44
CA ASP A 165 -12.96 -4.19 -7.50
C ASP A 165 -13.19 -5.60 -8.09
N SER A 166 -14.20 -5.82 -8.94
CA SER A 166 -14.43 -7.12 -9.59
C SER A 166 -13.28 -7.54 -10.50
N VAL A 167 -12.74 -6.61 -11.30
CA VAL A 167 -11.61 -6.86 -12.19
C VAL A 167 -10.37 -7.21 -11.37
N PHE A 168 -10.16 -6.54 -10.24
CA PHE A 168 -9.09 -6.87 -9.31
C PHE A 168 -9.19 -8.29 -8.74
N TYR A 169 -10.37 -8.70 -8.26
CA TYR A 169 -10.56 -10.06 -7.75
C TYR A 169 -10.40 -11.12 -8.84
N SER A 170 -10.85 -10.85 -10.07
CA SER A 170 -10.62 -11.74 -11.21
C SER A 170 -9.13 -11.93 -11.51
N VAL A 171 -8.34 -10.85 -11.52
CA VAL A 171 -6.89 -10.94 -11.75
C VAL A 171 -6.22 -11.76 -10.64
N ILE A 172 -6.52 -11.49 -9.36
CA ILE A 172 -5.96 -12.27 -8.25
C ILE A 172 -6.34 -13.74 -8.33
N ALA A 173 -7.61 -14.05 -8.63
CA ALA A 173 -8.06 -15.44 -8.75
C ALA A 173 -7.27 -16.18 -9.83
N ILE A 174 -7.07 -15.56 -10.99
CA ILE A 174 -6.26 -16.14 -12.08
C ILE A 174 -4.81 -16.38 -11.62
N LEU A 175 -4.20 -15.44 -10.88
CA LEU A 175 -2.84 -15.60 -10.38
C LEU A 175 -2.69 -16.73 -9.35
N ILE A 176 -3.65 -16.85 -8.43
CA ILE A 176 -3.66 -17.92 -7.44
C ILE A 176 -3.82 -19.28 -8.13
N VAL A 177 -4.72 -19.37 -9.12
CA VAL A 177 -4.93 -20.61 -9.88
C VAL A 177 -3.67 -20.98 -10.67
N LEU A 178 -3.09 -20.05 -11.44
CA LEU A 178 -1.88 -20.31 -12.23
C LEU A 178 -0.68 -20.64 -11.35
N GLY A 179 -0.50 -19.93 -10.24
CA GLY A 179 0.56 -20.21 -9.27
C GLY A 179 0.38 -21.57 -8.57
N GLY A 180 -0.86 -21.93 -8.24
CA GLY A 180 -1.20 -23.23 -7.67
C GLY A 180 -0.95 -24.37 -8.67
N LEU A 181 -1.40 -24.21 -9.92
CA LEU A 181 -1.19 -25.20 -10.98
C LEU A 181 0.30 -25.43 -11.27
N LEU A 182 1.11 -24.37 -11.26
CA LEU A 182 2.56 -24.46 -11.39
C LEU A 182 3.19 -25.18 -10.18
N TYR A 183 2.78 -24.82 -8.95
CA TYR A 183 3.31 -25.42 -7.72
C TYR A 183 3.05 -26.93 -7.64
N TYR A 184 1.87 -27.38 -8.09
CA TYR A 184 1.52 -28.81 -8.17
C TYR A 184 2.04 -29.51 -9.43
N ASN A 185 2.82 -28.84 -10.28
CA ASN A 185 3.30 -29.34 -11.58
C ASN A 185 2.17 -29.85 -12.51
N ILE A 186 0.96 -29.30 -12.38
CA ILE A 186 -0.20 -29.69 -13.21
C ILE A 186 -0.18 -28.93 -14.54
N PHE A 187 0.23 -27.67 -14.53
CA PHE A 187 0.30 -26.83 -15.73
C PHE A 187 1.39 -25.78 -15.59
N ASP A 188 2.38 -25.79 -16.49
CA ASP A 188 3.45 -24.82 -16.55
C ASP A 188 3.19 -23.77 -17.64
N ILE A 189 2.73 -22.58 -17.21
CA ILE A 189 2.49 -21.45 -18.13
C ILE A 189 3.79 -20.95 -18.79
N THR A 190 4.96 -21.19 -18.17
CA THR A 190 6.24 -20.65 -18.65
C THR A 190 6.70 -21.27 -19.95
N GLU A 191 6.32 -22.53 -20.23
CA GLU A 191 6.65 -23.20 -21.48
C GLU A 191 5.94 -22.56 -22.66
N TYR A 192 4.65 -22.24 -22.50
CA TYR A 192 3.87 -21.56 -23.54
C TYR A 192 4.33 -20.12 -23.74
N THR A 193 4.59 -19.39 -22.66
CA THR A 193 5.03 -17.99 -22.78
C THR A 193 6.43 -17.88 -23.36
N LYS A 194 7.33 -18.84 -23.07
CA LYS A 194 8.63 -18.93 -23.72
C LYS A 194 8.50 -18.99 -25.23
N VAL A 195 7.68 -19.92 -25.73
CA VAL A 195 7.47 -20.10 -27.18
C VAL A 195 6.92 -18.82 -27.80
N LEU A 196 5.95 -18.17 -27.13
CA LEU A 196 5.36 -16.92 -27.60
C LEU A 196 6.41 -15.81 -27.74
N PHE A 197 7.24 -15.57 -26.72
CA PHE A 197 8.24 -14.50 -26.76
C PHE A 197 9.43 -14.81 -27.68
N LEU A 198 9.83 -16.08 -27.80
CA LEU A 198 10.84 -16.48 -28.80
C LEU A 198 10.32 -16.32 -30.22
N SER A 199 9.05 -16.69 -30.49
CA SER A 199 8.44 -16.51 -31.81
C SER A 199 8.48 -15.05 -32.27
N VAL A 200 8.31 -14.10 -31.35
CA VAL A 200 8.43 -12.66 -31.63
C VAL A 200 9.88 -12.26 -31.93
N TYR A 201 10.85 -12.84 -31.24
CA TYR A 201 12.26 -12.60 -31.52
C TYR A 201 12.66 -13.15 -32.89
N ASP A 202 12.25 -14.39 -33.19
CA ASP A 202 12.56 -15.06 -34.47
C ASP A 202 11.84 -14.41 -35.65
N GLN A 203 10.63 -13.89 -35.43
CA GLN A 203 9.79 -13.24 -36.43
C GLN A 203 9.35 -11.84 -35.93
N PRO A 204 10.18 -10.80 -36.13
CA PRO A 204 10.04 -9.49 -35.47
C PRO A 204 8.72 -8.76 -35.77
N TYR A 205 8.06 -9.07 -36.90
CA TYR A 205 6.78 -8.47 -37.27
C TYR A 205 5.65 -8.86 -36.31
N PHE A 206 5.75 -9.95 -35.55
CA PHE A 206 4.77 -10.29 -34.52
C PHE A 206 4.71 -9.26 -33.38
N ALA A 207 5.73 -8.40 -33.24
CA ALA A 207 5.71 -7.28 -32.31
C ALA A 207 4.55 -6.30 -32.55
N ILE A 208 3.98 -6.27 -33.76
CA ILE A 208 2.80 -5.47 -34.10
C ILE A 208 1.59 -5.86 -33.23
N ILE A 209 1.46 -7.13 -32.84
CA ILE A 209 0.33 -7.62 -32.05
C ILE A 209 0.30 -6.97 -30.65
N PRO A 210 1.35 -7.07 -29.81
CA PRO A 210 1.43 -6.35 -28.53
C PRO A 210 1.23 -4.84 -28.66
N ILE A 211 1.78 -4.22 -29.70
CA ILE A 211 1.65 -2.77 -29.95
C ILE A 211 0.17 -2.42 -30.23
N ALA A 212 -0.50 -3.22 -31.06
CA ALA A 212 -1.92 -3.04 -31.36
C ALA A 212 -2.78 -3.21 -30.09
N ILE A 213 -2.48 -4.20 -29.25
CA ILE A 213 -3.15 -4.41 -27.95
C ILE A 213 -2.98 -3.19 -27.05
N ALA A 214 -1.76 -2.68 -26.90
CA ALA A 214 -1.48 -1.49 -26.10
C ALA A 214 -2.27 -0.27 -26.61
N PHE A 215 -2.37 -0.11 -27.93
CA PHE A 215 -3.13 0.97 -28.55
C PHE A 215 -4.66 0.82 -28.36
N LEU A 216 -5.19 -0.39 -28.45
CA LEU A 216 -6.60 -0.68 -28.17
C LEU A 216 -6.94 -0.42 -26.70
N LEU A 217 -6.07 -0.82 -25.78
CA LEU A 217 -6.20 -0.54 -24.34
C LEU A 217 -6.17 0.97 -24.06
N TYR A 218 -5.25 1.70 -24.69
CA TYR A 218 -5.23 3.17 -24.62
C TYR A 218 -6.56 3.78 -25.07
N LYS A 219 -7.09 3.37 -26.23
CA LYS A 219 -8.38 3.87 -26.75
C LYS A 219 -9.53 3.54 -25.82
N THR A 220 -9.54 2.33 -25.25
CA THR A 220 -10.58 1.89 -24.32
C THR A 220 -10.51 2.67 -23.02
N ALA A 221 -9.30 2.91 -22.49
CA ALA A 221 -9.09 3.71 -21.29
C ALA A 221 -9.54 5.16 -21.52
N PHE A 222 -9.23 5.72 -22.71
CA PHE A 222 -9.70 7.04 -23.11
C PHE A 222 -11.22 7.13 -23.17
N LYS A 223 -11.88 6.15 -23.78
CA LYS A 223 -13.34 6.09 -23.85
C LYS A 223 -13.96 5.99 -22.45
N HIS A 224 -13.43 5.10 -21.61
CA HIS A 224 -13.84 4.91 -20.23
C HIS A 224 -13.79 6.23 -19.44
N PHE A 225 -12.62 6.87 -19.39
CA PHE A 225 -12.48 8.16 -18.69
C PHE A 225 -13.30 9.29 -19.28
N ARG A 226 -13.47 9.33 -20.60
CA ARG A 226 -14.32 10.34 -21.23
C ARG A 226 -15.78 10.15 -20.82
N ASN A 227 -16.25 8.93 -20.67
CA ASN A 227 -17.63 8.65 -20.26
C ASN A 227 -17.87 8.99 -18.79
N ASP A 228 -16.88 8.81 -17.91
CA ASP A 228 -17.03 9.10 -16.47
C ASP A 228 -16.72 10.55 -16.09
N PHE A 229 -16.29 11.37 -17.04
CA PHE A 229 -15.98 12.78 -16.85
C PHE A 229 -17.27 13.63 -16.87
N TYR A 230 -18.09 13.49 -15.83
CA TYR A 230 -19.24 14.32 -15.51
C TYR A 230 -19.26 14.64 -14.00
N LEU A 231 -19.78 15.80 -13.61
CA LEU A 231 -19.84 16.24 -12.21
C LEU A 231 -20.68 15.30 -11.33
N ASP A 232 -21.72 14.72 -11.91
CA ASP A 232 -22.79 14.02 -11.19
C ASP A 232 -22.44 12.60 -10.74
N ALA A 233 -21.49 11.95 -11.42
CA ALA A 233 -21.04 10.59 -11.07
C ALA A 233 -20.46 10.53 -9.64
N GLY A 234 -19.81 11.60 -9.18
CA GLY A 234 -19.26 11.72 -7.82
C GLY A 234 -20.14 12.48 -6.82
N LEU A 235 -21.28 13.03 -7.24
CA LEU A 235 -22.16 13.88 -6.41
C LEU A 235 -23.45 13.19 -5.94
N SER A 236 -23.76 11.99 -6.43
CA SER A 236 -24.90 11.20 -5.93
C SER A 236 -24.65 10.70 -4.49
N LYS A 237 -24.90 11.57 -3.50
CA LYS A 237 -25.10 11.17 -2.12
C LYS A 237 -26.32 10.25 -2.09
N LYS A 238 -26.09 8.94 -2.07
CA LYS A 238 -27.09 8.00 -1.54
C LYS A 238 -27.21 8.36 -0.07
N VAL A 239 -28.31 9.01 0.30
CA VAL A 239 -28.66 9.23 1.70
C VAL A 239 -29.23 7.90 2.17
N GLU A 240 -28.39 7.05 2.75
CA GLU A 240 -28.89 5.92 3.53
C GLU A 240 -29.43 6.47 4.86
N VAL A 241 -30.70 6.19 5.13
CA VAL A 241 -31.36 6.54 6.40
C VAL A 241 -30.64 5.77 7.50
N GLY A 242 -29.88 6.48 8.33
CA GLY A 242 -29.10 5.86 9.39
C GLY A 242 -29.98 5.43 10.54
N GLU A 243 -30.05 4.13 10.81
CA GLU A 243 -30.65 3.61 12.04
C GLU A 243 -29.93 4.16 13.28
N THR A 244 -30.71 4.52 14.29
CA THR A 244 -30.20 5.01 15.57
C THR A 244 -30.03 3.84 16.52
N GLU A 245 -28.91 3.13 16.41
CA GLU A 245 -28.55 2.13 17.41
C GLU A 245 -28.16 2.82 18.72
N ASN A 246 -28.82 2.48 19.83
CA ASN A 246 -28.45 2.93 21.16
C ASN A 246 -27.34 2.03 21.73
N MET A 247 -26.09 2.51 21.72
CA MET A 247 -24.93 1.79 22.25
C MET A 247 -24.70 2.09 23.75
N ALA A 248 -25.73 1.90 24.58
CA ALA A 248 -25.71 2.25 26.01
C ALA A 248 -24.56 1.57 26.79
N TRP A 249 -24.12 0.40 26.34
CA TRP A 249 -23.00 -0.33 26.93
C TRP A 249 -21.66 0.44 26.90
N LEU A 250 -21.50 1.45 26.04
CA LEU A 250 -20.31 2.29 25.98
C LEU A 250 -20.29 3.41 27.03
N ASP A 251 -21.40 3.68 27.71
CA ASP A 251 -21.47 4.78 28.69
C ASP A 251 -20.57 4.56 29.91
N ARG A 252 -20.15 3.32 30.15
CA ARG A 252 -19.12 2.96 31.16
C ARG A 252 -17.78 3.69 30.97
N PHE A 253 -17.49 4.20 29.77
CA PHE A 253 -16.26 4.93 29.46
C PHE A 253 -16.37 6.46 29.73
N GLY A 254 -17.46 6.92 30.34
CA GLY A 254 -17.61 8.32 30.80
C GLY A 254 -17.50 9.33 29.65
N LYS A 255 -16.69 10.38 29.83
CA LYS A 255 -16.49 11.46 28.83
C LYS A 255 -15.95 10.98 27.48
N VAL A 256 -15.35 9.79 27.45
CA VAL A 256 -14.75 9.18 26.26
C VAL A 256 -15.80 8.41 25.44
N SER A 257 -16.93 8.02 26.05
CA SER A 257 -17.98 7.22 25.43
C SER A 257 -18.54 7.83 24.14
N THR A 258 -18.73 9.16 24.09
CA THR A 258 -19.23 9.88 22.92
C THR A 258 -18.34 9.67 21.70
N PHE A 259 -17.03 9.69 21.90
CA PHE A 259 -16.06 9.45 20.82
C PHE A 259 -16.06 7.99 20.37
N LEU A 260 -16.07 7.05 21.31
CA LEU A 260 -16.15 5.62 21.00
C LEU A 260 -17.43 5.29 20.21
N LYS A 261 -18.58 5.84 20.62
CA LYS A 261 -19.85 5.69 19.90
C LYS A 261 -19.75 6.22 18.48
N ASN A 262 -19.12 7.37 18.28
CA ASN A 262 -18.92 7.95 16.95
C ASN A 262 -18.00 7.10 16.08
N ASP A 263 -16.91 6.57 16.64
CA ASP A 263 -15.98 5.68 15.94
C ASP A 263 -16.65 4.38 15.49
N ILE A 264 -17.42 3.72 16.37
CA ILE A 264 -18.16 2.51 16.00
C ILE A 264 -19.21 2.81 14.93
N LYS A 265 -19.95 3.92 15.03
CA LYS A 265 -20.88 4.36 13.99
C LYS A 265 -20.16 4.61 12.67
N LEU A 266 -18.99 5.24 12.69
CA LEU A 266 -18.17 5.48 11.50
C LEU A 266 -17.72 4.15 10.85
N ILE A 267 -17.34 3.15 11.65
CA ILE A 267 -16.96 1.82 11.18
C ILE A 267 -18.16 1.10 10.56
N LYS A 268 -19.32 1.10 11.24
CA LYS A 268 -20.51 0.38 10.76
C LYS A 268 -21.09 1.00 9.48
N ARG A 269 -21.14 2.33 9.38
CA ARG A 269 -21.84 3.05 8.30
C ARG A 269 -21.04 3.20 7.01
N ASN A 270 -19.71 3.10 7.04
CA ASN A 270 -18.90 3.37 5.85
C ASN A 270 -18.19 2.10 5.36
N LYS A 271 -18.34 1.78 4.05
CA LYS A 271 -17.74 0.60 3.43
C LYS A 271 -16.23 0.54 3.67
N ARG A 272 -15.53 1.67 3.51
CA ARG A 272 -14.07 1.74 3.63
C ARG A 272 -13.57 1.36 5.02
N SER A 273 -14.09 1.99 6.07
CA SER A 273 -13.70 1.69 7.46
C SER A 273 -14.10 0.27 7.85
N LYS A 274 -15.31 -0.17 7.47
CA LYS A 274 -15.76 -1.56 7.67
C LYS A 274 -14.81 -2.57 7.04
N THR A 275 -14.43 -2.38 5.77
CA THR A 275 -13.47 -3.24 5.08
C THR A 275 -12.12 -3.22 5.77
N THR A 276 -11.60 -2.06 6.21
CA THR A 276 -10.34 -1.99 6.95
C THR A 276 -10.36 -2.80 8.25
N VAL A 277 -11.48 -2.76 8.99
CA VAL A 277 -11.64 -3.56 10.22
C VAL A 277 -11.76 -5.05 9.91
N ILE A 278 -12.53 -5.44 8.89
CA ILE A 278 -12.62 -6.85 8.46
C ILE A 278 -11.25 -7.37 8.02
N MET A 279 -10.52 -6.62 7.20
CA MET A 279 -9.17 -6.99 6.77
C MET A 279 -8.19 -7.06 7.95
N SER A 280 -8.44 -6.32 9.03
CA SER A 280 -7.63 -6.39 10.25
C SER A 280 -7.79 -7.71 11.00
N VAL A 281 -8.94 -8.38 10.87
CA VAL A 281 -9.16 -9.72 11.45
C VAL A 281 -8.29 -10.76 10.74
N LEU A 282 -8.01 -10.59 9.45
CA LEU A 282 -7.16 -11.50 8.70
C LEU A 282 -5.72 -11.56 9.23
N PHE A 283 -5.26 -10.52 9.93
CA PHE A 283 -3.95 -10.52 10.59
C PHE A 283 -3.83 -11.60 11.66
N ILE A 284 -4.96 -12.05 12.24
CA ILE A 284 -4.96 -13.16 13.19
C ILE A 284 -4.39 -14.41 12.52
N PHE A 285 -4.69 -14.67 11.24
CA PHE A 285 -4.18 -15.82 10.51
C PHE A 285 -2.74 -15.66 10.02
N TYR A 286 -2.18 -14.45 10.08
CA TYR A 286 -0.80 -14.20 9.64
C TYR A 286 0.23 -14.97 10.47
N GLY A 287 -0.07 -15.24 11.74
CA GLY A 287 0.76 -16.08 12.62
C GLY A 287 0.95 -17.52 12.13
N LEU A 288 0.03 -18.06 11.32
CA LEU A 288 0.16 -19.42 10.76
C LEU A 288 1.41 -19.55 9.89
N LEU A 289 1.86 -18.49 9.23
CA LEU A 289 3.09 -18.51 8.42
C LEU A 289 4.36 -18.69 9.27
N PHE A 290 4.30 -18.30 10.55
CA PHE A 290 5.45 -18.26 11.45
C PHE A 290 5.44 -19.39 12.49
N PHE A 291 4.26 -19.82 12.92
CA PHE A 291 4.12 -20.83 13.97
C PHE A 291 4.02 -22.28 13.44
N THR A 292 3.82 -22.47 12.13
CA THR A 292 3.69 -23.82 11.54
C THR A 292 5.02 -24.48 11.19
N GLY A 293 6.13 -23.74 11.11
CA GLY A 293 7.42 -24.26 10.63
C GLY A 293 7.44 -24.61 9.13
N SER A 294 6.40 -24.20 8.39
CA SER A 294 6.29 -24.47 6.93
C SER A 294 7.31 -23.69 6.10
N VAL A 295 7.83 -22.58 6.62
CA VAL A 295 8.80 -21.72 5.97
C VAL A 295 10.07 -21.64 6.81
N LYS A 296 11.12 -22.38 6.42
CA LYS A 296 12.41 -22.44 7.15
C LYS A 296 13.05 -21.08 7.42
N ALA A 297 12.80 -20.09 6.55
CA ALA A 297 13.29 -18.72 6.73
C ALA A 297 12.69 -18.01 7.96
N TYR A 298 11.56 -18.50 8.47
CA TYR A 298 10.79 -17.91 9.56
C TYR A 298 10.89 -18.69 10.89
N ASP A 299 11.71 -19.74 10.95
CA ASP A 299 11.91 -20.53 12.18
C ASP A 299 12.71 -19.77 13.26
N GLY A 300 13.26 -18.60 12.92
CA GLY A 300 14.03 -17.78 13.84
C GLY A 300 13.19 -17.23 15.02
N PRO A 301 13.79 -17.09 16.22
CA PRO A 301 13.07 -16.68 17.43
C PRO A 301 12.53 -15.24 17.35
N PHE A 302 13.15 -14.36 16.56
CA PHE A 302 12.67 -12.99 16.31
C PHE A 302 11.36 -12.94 15.50
N TRP A 303 11.16 -13.93 14.62
CA TRP A 303 9.96 -13.99 13.80
C TRP A 303 8.72 -14.39 14.60
N ARG A 304 8.91 -15.12 15.72
CA ARG A 304 7.82 -15.46 16.64
C ARG A 304 7.23 -14.22 17.32
N ILE A 305 8.09 -13.33 17.83
CA ILE A 305 7.59 -12.09 18.46
C ILE A 305 6.98 -11.13 17.42
N PHE A 306 7.57 -11.07 16.23
CA PHE A 306 7.01 -10.33 15.10
C PHE A 306 5.59 -10.83 14.77
N ALA A 307 5.42 -12.15 14.65
CA ALA A 307 4.11 -12.77 14.44
C ALA A 307 3.12 -12.41 15.55
N GLY A 308 3.52 -12.52 16.83
CA GLY A 308 2.66 -12.17 17.97
C GLY A 308 2.15 -10.73 17.96
N ILE A 309 3.00 -9.79 17.52
CA ILE A 309 2.65 -8.36 17.39
C ILE A 309 1.68 -8.13 16.23
N PHE A 310 1.87 -8.82 15.11
CA PHE A 310 0.95 -8.73 13.97
C PHE A 310 -0.42 -9.33 14.29
N VAL A 311 -0.44 -10.53 14.89
CA VAL A 311 -1.67 -11.26 15.25
C VAL A 311 -2.53 -10.45 16.20
N SER A 312 -1.94 -9.88 17.26
CA SER A 312 -2.68 -9.06 18.23
C SER A 312 -2.94 -7.63 17.73
N GLY A 313 -2.07 -7.08 16.87
CA GLY A 313 -2.05 -5.67 16.48
C GLY A 313 -2.73 -5.32 15.16
N GLY A 314 -3.39 -6.27 14.48
CA GLY A 314 -3.97 -6.05 13.15
C GLY A 314 -4.81 -4.77 13.03
N PHE A 315 -5.73 -4.53 13.97
CA PHE A 315 -6.57 -3.31 13.99
C PHE A 315 -5.76 -2.04 14.22
N LEU A 316 -4.76 -2.11 15.11
CA LEU A 316 -3.87 -0.99 15.44
C LEU A 316 -3.04 -0.58 14.21
N PHE A 317 -2.51 -1.55 13.48
CA PHE A 317 -1.72 -1.31 12.28
C PHE A 317 -2.56 -0.92 11.07
N SER A 318 -3.82 -1.36 10.98
CA SER A 318 -4.67 -1.05 9.83
C SER A 318 -5.51 0.21 10.03
N PHE A 319 -6.36 0.25 11.05
CA PHE A 319 -7.28 1.35 11.34
C PHE A 319 -6.60 2.43 12.19
N GLY A 320 -5.88 2.03 13.24
CA GLY A 320 -5.24 2.95 14.20
C GLY A 320 -4.24 3.91 13.53
N GLN A 321 -3.45 3.43 12.57
CA GLN A 321 -2.47 4.25 11.84
C GLN A 321 -3.07 5.48 11.12
N PHE A 322 -4.36 5.47 10.84
CA PHE A 322 -5.05 6.54 10.12
C PHE A 322 -5.89 7.43 11.05
N VAL A 323 -5.70 7.37 12.36
CA VAL A 323 -6.19 8.40 13.28
C VAL A 323 -5.27 9.63 13.17
N PRO A 324 -5.76 10.87 12.97
CA PRO A 324 -7.15 11.31 12.95
C PRO A 324 -7.79 11.41 11.54
N SER A 325 -7.14 10.91 10.49
CA SER A 325 -7.63 10.98 9.10
C SER A 325 -9.03 10.40 8.89
N TRP A 326 -9.47 9.40 9.66
CA TRP A 326 -10.85 8.92 9.63
C TRP A 326 -11.88 10.02 9.94
N ASP A 327 -11.54 10.95 10.82
CA ASP A 327 -12.38 12.08 11.23
C ASP A 327 -12.27 13.28 10.26
N SER A 328 -11.48 13.17 9.18
CA SER A 328 -11.10 14.30 8.32
C SER A 328 -12.27 15.13 7.76
N ALA A 329 -13.43 14.51 7.51
CA ALA A 329 -14.61 15.18 6.97
C ALA A 329 -15.23 16.22 7.93
N TYR A 330 -15.19 15.95 9.24
CA TYR A 330 -15.76 16.81 10.28
C TYR A 330 -14.71 17.30 11.29
N TYR A 331 -13.43 17.06 11.02
CA TYR A 331 -12.33 17.42 11.92
C TYR A 331 -12.36 18.91 12.31
N GLN A 332 -12.74 19.81 11.40
CA GLN A 332 -12.88 21.24 11.71
C GLN A 332 -13.93 21.52 12.77
N LEU A 333 -15.11 20.91 12.63
CA LEU A 333 -16.18 21.04 13.61
C LEU A 333 -15.74 20.47 14.96
N LEU A 334 -15.09 19.31 14.94
CA LEU A 334 -14.57 18.69 16.16
C LEU A 334 -13.58 19.61 16.88
N MET A 335 -12.71 20.28 16.12
CA MET A 335 -11.67 21.18 16.63
C MET A 335 -12.16 22.56 17.06
N SER A 336 -13.42 22.90 16.78
CA SER A 336 -14.10 24.09 17.28
C SER A 336 -14.97 23.82 18.51
N GLN A 337 -15.23 22.55 18.84
CA GLN A 337 -15.94 22.19 20.07
C GLN A 337 -15.05 22.36 21.30
N ASN A 338 -15.66 22.55 22.47
CA ASN A 338 -14.97 22.60 23.75
C ASN A 338 -14.58 21.20 24.23
N ILE A 339 -13.64 20.56 23.52
CA ILE A 339 -13.17 19.21 23.85
C ILE A 339 -11.64 19.19 23.96
N THR A 340 -11.14 18.50 24.97
CA THR A 340 -9.69 18.32 25.16
C THR A 340 -9.16 17.27 24.18
N TYR A 341 -7.98 17.53 23.63
CA TYR A 341 -7.27 16.55 22.80
C TYR A 341 -6.96 15.28 23.59
N LYS A 342 -6.69 15.38 24.89
CA LYS A 342 -6.46 14.23 25.76
C LYS A 342 -7.63 13.25 25.73
N SER A 343 -8.87 13.72 25.90
CA SER A 343 -10.06 12.85 25.86
C SER A 343 -10.32 12.26 24.47
N TYR A 344 -10.02 13.01 23.40
CA TYR A 344 -10.09 12.49 22.03
C TYR A 344 -9.07 11.35 21.82
N LEU A 345 -7.80 11.57 22.16
CA LEU A 345 -6.73 10.57 22.02
C LEU A 345 -7.00 9.34 22.87
N GLU A 346 -7.54 9.54 24.07
CA GLU A 346 -7.92 8.46 24.97
C GLU A 346 -8.99 7.55 24.39
N SER A 347 -9.99 8.12 23.70
CA SER A 347 -10.98 7.32 22.96
C SER A 347 -10.34 6.41 21.93
N LYS A 348 -9.43 6.98 21.12
CA LYS A 348 -8.78 6.23 20.05
C LYS A 348 -7.88 5.14 20.61
N TRP A 349 -7.22 5.42 21.72
CA TRP A 349 -6.43 4.44 22.46
C TRP A 349 -7.31 3.29 23.00
N TYR A 350 -8.43 3.59 23.67
CA TYR A 350 -9.36 2.55 24.15
C TYR A 350 -9.91 1.67 23.01
N LEU A 351 -10.24 2.28 21.87
CA LEU A 351 -10.69 1.53 20.70
C LEU A 351 -9.64 0.51 20.24
N MET A 352 -8.36 0.89 20.20
CA MET A 352 -7.26 -0.01 19.85
C MET A 352 -7.03 -1.08 20.91
N VAL A 353 -7.15 -0.75 22.20
CA VAL A 353 -7.01 -1.70 23.31
C VAL A 353 -8.08 -2.78 23.23
N ILE A 354 -9.35 -2.37 23.08
CA ILE A 354 -10.48 -3.31 22.97
C ILE A 354 -10.26 -4.23 21.77
N ALA A 355 -9.89 -3.70 20.61
CA ALA A 355 -9.61 -4.51 19.43
C ALA A 355 -8.44 -5.47 19.64
N THR A 356 -7.36 -5.04 20.29
CA THR A 356 -6.18 -5.87 20.58
C THR A 356 -6.53 -7.01 21.53
N VAL A 357 -7.33 -6.74 22.57
CA VAL A 357 -7.81 -7.76 23.51
C VAL A 357 -8.68 -8.80 22.80
N ILE A 358 -9.63 -8.35 21.95
CA ILE A 358 -10.47 -9.26 21.16
C ILE A 358 -9.60 -10.13 20.24
N SER A 359 -8.65 -9.54 19.50
CA SER A 359 -7.74 -10.31 18.62
C SER A 359 -6.91 -11.32 19.40
N THR A 360 -6.46 -10.98 20.61
CA THR A 360 -5.67 -11.88 21.46
C THR A 360 -6.51 -13.07 21.93
N ILE A 361 -7.76 -12.85 22.33
CA ILE A 361 -8.70 -13.92 22.70
C ILE A 361 -9.01 -14.82 21.51
N LEU A 362 -9.26 -14.23 20.33
CA LEU A 362 -9.50 -15.01 19.11
C LEU A 362 -8.27 -15.82 18.69
N ALA A 363 -7.07 -15.36 19.03
CA ALA A 363 -5.80 -16.03 18.73
C ALA A 363 -5.45 -17.17 19.70
N VAL A 364 -6.32 -17.55 20.64
CA VAL A 364 -6.09 -18.66 21.60
C VAL A 364 -5.81 -19.99 20.90
N PHE A 365 -6.35 -20.22 19.69
CA PHE A 365 -6.08 -21.45 18.94
C PHE A 365 -4.58 -21.65 18.61
N TYR A 366 -3.75 -20.61 18.69
CA TYR A 366 -2.30 -20.77 18.51
C TYR A 366 -1.62 -21.61 19.61
N LEU A 367 -2.29 -21.87 20.74
CA LEU A 367 -1.84 -22.84 21.73
C LEU A 367 -1.64 -24.24 21.13
N TYR A 368 -2.38 -24.59 20.08
CA TYR A 368 -2.20 -25.86 19.35
C TYR A 368 -0.77 -26.03 18.78
N PHE A 369 -0.11 -24.93 18.39
CA PHE A 369 1.26 -24.93 17.86
C PHE A 369 2.34 -24.82 18.94
N GLY A 370 1.95 -24.81 20.22
CA GLY A 370 2.85 -24.71 21.37
C GLY A 370 2.62 -23.47 22.22
N TRP A 371 3.01 -23.56 23.50
CA TRP A 371 2.81 -22.47 24.46
C TRP A 371 3.62 -21.22 24.08
N GLN A 372 4.78 -21.39 23.43
CA GLN A 372 5.64 -20.31 22.98
C GLN A 372 4.96 -19.44 21.91
N ALA A 373 4.17 -20.06 21.02
CA ALA A 373 3.43 -19.35 19.98
C ALA A 373 2.40 -18.41 20.60
N TYR A 374 1.59 -18.92 21.55
CA TYR A 374 0.60 -18.09 22.23
C TYR A 374 1.25 -17.08 23.19
N ALA A 375 2.34 -17.43 23.88
CA ALA A 375 3.10 -16.50 24.71
C ALA A 375 3.63 -15.31 23.90
N ALA A 376 4.06 -15.54 22.65
CA ALA A 376 4.44 -14.47 21.74
C ALA A 376 3.26 -13.54 21.39
N VAL A 377 2.06 -14.11 21.16
CA VAL A 377 0.84 -13.32 20.91
C VAL A 377 0.49 -12.46 22.13
N VAL A 378 0.52 -13.03 23.34
CA VAL A 378 0.22 -12.30 24.58
C VAL A 378 1.27 -11.20 24.84
N ALA A 379 2.56 -11.51 24.70
CA ALA A 379 3.63 -10.51 24.83
C ALA A 379 3.48 -9.39 23.81
N GLY A 380 3.17 -9.74 22.56
CA GLY A 380 2.88 -8.79 21.49
C GLY A 380 1.65 -7.92 21.79
N ALA A 381 0.59 -8.49 22.38
CA ALA A 381 -0.62 -7.77 22.76
C ALA A 381 -0.35 -6.72 23.84
N ILE A 382 0.41 -7.09 24.88
CA ILE A 382 0.80 -6.18 25.97
C ILE A 382 1.68 -5.05 25.41
N TYR A 383 2.63 -5.37 24.54
CA TYR A 383 3.45 -4.36 23.86
C TYR A 383 2.60 -3.46 22.94
N ASN A 384 1.61 -4.03 22.24
CA ASN A 384 0.72 -3.28 21.37
C ASN A 384 -0.13 -2.26 22.13
N ILE A 385 -0.71 -2.68 23.26
CA ILE A 385 -1.47 -1.83 24.17
C ILE A 385 -0.59 -0.73 24.77
N GLY A 386 0.60 -1.10 25.23
CA GLY A 386 1.48 -0.23 26.00
C GLY A 386 2.39 0.70 25.21
N VAL A 387 2.84 0.30 24.02
CA VAL A 387 3.85 1.05 23.25
C VAL A 387 3.34 1.37 21.85
N ASN A 388 2.94 0.36 21.07
CA ASN A 388 2.58 0.62 19.67
C ASN A 388 1.35 1.51 19.53
N SER A 389 0.38 1.45 20.45
CA SER A 389 -0.79 2.33 20.43
C SER A 389 -0.38 3.81 20.56
N HIS A 390 0.59 4.11 21.43
CA HIS A 390 1.17 5.44 21.59
C HIS A 390 1.93 5.88 20.34
N LEU A 391 2.80 5.01 19.79
CA LEU A 391 3.55 5.31 18.57
C LEU A 391 2.61 5.52 17.37
N VAL A 392 1.51 4.79 17.31
CA VAL A 392 0.47 4.96 16.29
C VAL A 392 -0.21 6.32 16.43
N LEU A 393 -0.66 6.69 17.62
CA LEU A 393 -1.29 8.00 17.84
C LEU A 393 -0.33 9.15 17.57
N TRP A 394 0.92 9.03 18.01
CA TRP A 394 1.98 9.99 17.75
C TRP A 394 2.25 10.14 16.25
N GLY A 395 2.44 9.03 15.52
CA GLY A 395 2.61 9.02 14.07
C GLY A 395 1.40 9.61 13.33
N GLY A 396 0.21 9.37 13.85
CA GLY A 396 -1.06 9.91 13.35
C GLY A 396 -1.09 11.43 13.22
N ALA A 397 -0.45 12.15 14.14
CA ALA A 397 -0.35 13.62 14.10
C ALA A 397 0.33 14.14 12.80
N TYR A 398 1.20 13.34 12.20
CA TYR A 398 1.93 13.68 10.98
C TYR A 398 1.25 13.18 9.70
N ILE A 399 0.24 12.31 9.84
CA ILE A 399 -0.53 11.75 8.72
C ILE A 399 -1.72 12.68 8.44
N LYS A 400 -1.52 13.54 7.44
CA LYS A 400 -2.47 14.60 7.06
C LYS A 400 -3.17 14.30 5.74
N THR A 401 -3.42 13.04 5.46
CA THR A 401 -4.11 12.60 4.25
C THR A 401 -5.59 12.45 4.56
N PRO A 402 -6.49 13.26 3.96
CA PRO A 402 -7.92 13.10 4.19
C PRO A 402 -8.40 11.76 3.65
N ILE A 403 -9.29 11.11 4.38
CA ILE A 403 -9.93 9.85 3.99
C ILE A 403 -11.35 10.19 3.56
N ASP A 404 -11.64 9.91 2.30
CA ASP A 404 -13.01 9.95 1.83
C ASP A 404 -13.67 8.61 2.17
N LEU A 405 -14.74 8.69 2.96
CA LEU A 405 -15.50 7.55 3.46
C LEU A 405 -16.49 7.01 2.40
N SER A 406 -16.83 7.84 1.40
CA SER A 406 -17.78 7.54 0.32
C SER A 406 -17.14 7.07 -0.98
N SER A 407 -15.82 6.91 -0.98
CA SER A 407 -14.96 6.96 -2.16
C SER A 407 -14.91 5.75 -3.06
N SER A 408 -15.78 4.76 -2.85
CA SER A 408 -16.08 3.78 -3.90
C SER A 408 -16.77 4.40 -5.13
N LYS A 409 -16.90 5.74 -5.19
CA LYS A 409 -17.66 6.50 -6.18
C LYS A 409 -16.88 7.61 -6.90
N LYS A 410 -15.56 7.72 -6.73
CA LYS A 410 -14.78 8.69 -7.52
C LYS A 410 -14.38 8.06 -8.85
N ALA A 411 -14.64 8.77 -9.96
CA ALA A 411 -14.21 8.44 -11.32
C ALA A 411 -12.67 8.29 -11.50
N PHE A 412 -11.90 8.64 -10.46
CA PHE A 412 -10.52 8.23 -10.30
C PHE A 412 -10.43 7.42 -9.02
N GLY A 413 -10.11 6.14 -9.14
CA GLY A 413 -9.90 5.21 -8.04
C GLY A 413 -9.23 5.89 -6.84
N ASP A 414 -9.85 5.74 -5.68
CA ASP A 414 -9.40 6.41 -4.47
C ASP A 414 -8.02 5.89 -4.06
N LYS A 415 -7.18 6.79 -3.52
CA LYS A 415 -5.75 6.58 -3.22
C LYS A 415 -5.50 5.27 -2.42
N LYS A 416 -5.39 4.14 -3.11
CA LYS A 416 -4.76 2.88 -2.65
C LYS A 416 -3.23 2.99 -2.66
N SER A 417 -2.72 4.20 -2.86
CA SER A 417 -1.29 4.43 -2.93
C SER A 417 -0.63 4.39 -1.57
N PHE A 418 0.47 3.65 -1.52
CA PHE A 418 1.45 3.67 -0.45
C PHE A 418 1.81 5.10 0.00
N ASN A 419 1.66 5.37 1.30
CA ASN A 419 2.12 6.60 1.92
C ASN A 419 3.48 6.31 2.57
N VAL A 420 4.56 6.71 1.91
CA VAL A 420 5.94 6.47 2.40
C VAL A 420 6.17 7.03 3.81
N LYS A 421 5.47 8.11 4.19
CA LYS A 421 5.49 8.60 5.58
C LYS A 421 4.92 7.58 6.55
N THR A 422 3.79 6.99 6.19
CA THR A 422 3.14 5.95 6.98
C THR A 422 4.07 4.75 7.10
N LEU A 423 4.74 4.34 6.01
CA LEU A 423 5.74 3.27 6.05
C LEU A 423 6.88 3.58 7.04
N LEU A 424 7.51 4.74 6.92
CA LEU A 424 8.63 5.11 7.79
C LEU A 424 8.18 5.22 9.25
N LEU A 425 6.96 5.72 9.50
CA LEU A 425 6.37 5.76 10.83
C LEU A 425 5.91 4.37 11.34
N THR A 426 5.79 3.37 10.47
CA THR A 426 5.51 1.98 10.87
C THR A 426 6.76 1.18 11.19
N LEU A 427 7.92 1.50 10.62
CA LEU A 427 9.17 0.75 10.86
C LEU A 427 9.52 0.64 12.37
N PRO A 428 9.53 1.72 13.17
CA PRO A 428 9.84 1.61 14.59
C PRO A 428 8.89 0.68 15.34
N LYS A 429 7.61 0.65 14.96
CA LYS A 429 6.56 -0.14 15.63
C LYS A 429 6.75 -1.65 15.46
N LEU A 430 7.42 -2.05 14.37
CA LEU A 430 7.68 -3.44 14.04
C LEU A 430 9.07 -3.87 14.49
N VAL A 431 10.08 -3.03 14.30
CA VAL A 431 11.49 -3.38 14.56
C VAL A 431 11.84 -3.26 16.04
N LEU A 432 11.39 -2.21 16.72
CA LEU A 432 11.74 -1.98 18.14
C LEU A 432 11.43 -3.18 19.05
N PRO A 433 10.24 -3.80 19.01
CA PRO A 433 9.97 -4.96 19.85
C PRO A 433 10.80 -6.20 19.48
N MET A 434 11.15 -6.38 18.21
CA MET A 434 12.05 -7.46 17.79
C MET A 434 13.46 -7.24 18.37
N VAL A 435 13.95 -6.00 18.37
CA VAL A 435 15.24 -5.64 18.97
C VAL A 435 15.23 -5.88 20.48
N ILE A 436 14.16 -5.46 21.17
CA ILE A 436 14.03 -5.68 22.63
C ILE A 436 14.02 -7.17 22.95
N TYR A 437 13.23 -7.96 22.21
CA TYR A 437 13.21 -9.41 22.35
C TYR A 437 14.61 -10.00 22.08
N ALA A 438 15.30 -9.49 21.05
CA ALA A 438 16.62 -9.99 20.69
C ALA A 438 17.66 -9.79 21.77
N ILE A 439 17.69 -8.59 22.37
CA ILE A 439 18.57 -8.28 23.49
C ILE A 439 18.35 -9.30 24.62
N GLY A 440 17.10 -9.59 24.95
CA GLY A 440 16.79 -10.54 26.01
C GLY A 440 17.12 -12.00 25.66
N HIS A 441 16.83 -12.38 24.42
CA HIS A 441 17.08 -13.72 23.90
C HIS A 441 18.58 -14.05 23.88
N PHE A 442 19.41 -13.13 23.40
CA PHE A 442 20.86 -13.34 23.38
C PHE A 442 21.51 -13.27 24.78
N ALA A 443 20.89 -12.57 25.73
CA ALA A 443 21.40 -12.50 27.09
C ALA A 443 21.17 -13.81 27.87
N HIS A 444 19.92 -14.28 27.96
CA HIS A 444 19.56 -15.44 28.79
C HIS A 444 18.41 -16.30 28.22
N GLY A 445 18.22 -16.29 26.90
CA GLY A 445 17.26 -17.16 26.21
C GLY A 445 15.85 -16.60 26.02
N GLU A 446 14.98 -17.39 25.40
CA GLU A 446 13.64 -16.97 24.92
C GLU A 446 12.76 -16.35 26.01
N ALA A 447 12.79 -16.91 27.22
CA ALA A 447 11.97 -16.43 28.34
C ALA A 447 12.29 -14.97 28.71
N LEU A 448 13.57 -14.62 28.80
CA LEU A 448 13.98 -13.25 29.11
C LEU A 448 13.60 -12.30 27.96
N GLY A 449 13.71 -12.75 26.71
CA GLY A 449 13.24 -12.02 25.54
C GLY A 449 11.75 -11.62 25.66
N TYR A 450 10.87 -12.58 25.97
CA TYR A 450 9.44 -12.29 26.17
C TYR A 450 9.18 -11.36 27.36
N ILE A 451 9.88 -11.59 28.48
CA ILE A 451 9.73 -10.78 29.69
C ILE A 451 10.10 -9.31 29.42
N LEU A 452 11.20 -9.03 28.71
CA LEU A 452 11.57 -7.65 28.39
C LEU A 452 10.53 -6.94 27.53
N VAL A 453 9.94 -7.65 26.55
CA VAL A 453 8.87 -7.08 25.72
C VAL A 453 7.63 -6.77 26.55
N VAL A 454 7.23 -7.69 27.43
CA VAL A 454 6.11 -7.51 28.37
C VAL A 454 6.36 -6.34 29.32
N ILE A 455 7.53 -6.27 29.96
CA ILE A 455 7.92 -5.17 30.85
C ILE A 455 7.85 -3.85 30.10
N THR A 456 8.38 -3.78 28.88
CA THR A 456 8.33 -2.55 28.07
C THR A 456 6.89 -2.13 27.78
N GLY A 457 6.01 -3.09 27.45
CA GLY A 457 4.59 -2.84 27.28
C GLY A 457 3.92 -2.32 28.55
N ILE A 458 4.17 -2.95 29.69
CA ILE A 458 3.63 -2.53 30.99
C ILE A 458 4.13 -1.12 31.35
N LEU A 459 5.42 -0.83 31.18
CA LEU A 459 5.98 0.51 31.42
C LEU A 459 5.33 1.56 30.51
N GLY A 460 5.13 1.23 29.22
CA GLY A 460 4.43 2.11 28.30
C GLY A 460 2.99 2.40 28.72
N PHE A 461 2.30 1.39 29.27
CA PHE A 461 0.96 1.55 29.84
C PHE A 461 0.98 2.40 31.12
N LEU A 462 1.91 2.16 32.05
CA LEU A 462 2.05 2.92 33.29
C LEU A 462 2.38 4.40 33.03
N PHE A 463 3.20 4.70 32.02
CA PHE A 463 3.53 6.07 31.63
C PHE A 463 2.56 6.70 30.63
N LYS A 464 1.38 6.09 30.40
CA LYS A 464 0.35 6.57 29.46
C LYS A 464 0.10 8.07 29.58
N ASP A 465 -0.14 8.59 30.79
CA ASP A 465 -0.45 10.01 30.98
C ASP A 465 0.69 10.94 30.54
N LYS A 466 1.94 10.58 30.85
CA LYS A 466 3.12 11.35 30.43
C LYS A 466 3.25 11.36 28.91
N VAL A 467 3.11 10.19 28.29
CA VAL A 467 3.19 10.03 26.83
C VAL A 467 2.05 10.79 26.14
N PHE A 468 0.84 10.74 26.70
CA PHE A 468 -0.32 11.46 26.18
C PHE A 468 -0.13 12.98 26.22
N ASN A 469 0.46 13.52 27.29
CA ASN A 469 0.78 14.94 27.36
C ASN A 469 1.78 15.36 26.26
N ILE A 470 2.75 14.50 25.92
CA ILE A 470 3.68 14.74 24.81
C ILE A 470 2.93 14.71 23.47
N ILE A 471 2.12 13.66 23.24
CA ILE A 471 1.35 13.51 22.00
C ILE A 471 0.37 14.68 21.85
N GLU A 472 -0.32 15.09 22.91
CA GLU A 472 -1.25 16.22 22.90
C GLU A 472 -0.57 17.52 22.45
N LYS A 473 0.65 17.81 22.94
CA LYS A 473 1.43 18.97 22.48
C LYS A 473 1.65 18.92 20.97
N VAL A 474 2.04 17.76 20.43
CA VAL A 474 2.23 17.57 18.98
C VAL A 474 0.93 17.80 18.22
N TYR A 475 -0.20 17.25 18.67
CA TYR A 475 -1.51 17.46 18.04
C TYR A 475 -1.94 18.93 18.05
N LYS A 476 -1.69 19.65 19.15
CA LYS A 476 -1.96 21.10 19.23
C LYS A 476 -1.09 21.89 18.25
N THR A 477 0.21 21.61 18.18
CA THR A 477 1.13 22.27 17.22
C THR A 477 0.75 21.98 15.77
N GLU A 478 0.32 20.76 15.47
CA GLU A 478 -0.01 20.34 14.11
C GLU A 478 -1.50 20.60 13.74
N LYS A 479 -2.32 21.10 14.68
CA LYS A 479 -3.77 21.35 14.51
C LYS A 479 -4.11 22.09 13.22
N TYR A 480 -3.55 23.29 13.04
CA TYR A 480 -3.88 24.14 11.90
C TYR A 480 -3.39 23.58 10.57
N LYS A 481 -2.19 22.97 10.56
CA LYS A 481 -1.66 22.28 9.37
C LYS A 481 -2.55 21.11 8.98
N THR A 482 -3.09 20.38 9.95
CA THR A 482 -4.00 19.24 9.74
C THR A 482 -5.36 19.71 9.21
N ILE A 483 -5.93 20.76 9.80
CA ILE A 483 -7.17 21.39 9.29
C ILE A 483 -6.98 21.86 7.85
N ALA A 484 -5.90 22.57 7.55
CA ALA A 484 -5.59 23.05 6.20
C ALA A 484 -5.43 21.88 5.21
N ALA A 485 -4.74 20.81 5.62
CA ALA A 485 -4.56 19.63 4.78
C ALA A 485 -5.87 18.87 4.51
N TYR A 486 -6.78 18.77 5.50
CA TYR A 486 -8.09 18.15 5.29
C TYR A 486 -9.07 19.02 4.50
N LYS A 487 -8.87 20.35 4.45
CA LYS A 487 -9.58 21.24 3.51
C LYS A 487 -9.17 21.01 2.05
N GLN A 488 -7.93 20.56 1.81
CA GLN A 488 -7.43 20.35 0.46
C GLN A 488 -8.07 19.10 -0.18
N LYS A 489 -9.21 19.32 -0.86
CA LYS A 489 -9.75 18.37 -1.83
C LYS A 489 -8.99 18.54 -3.14
N ASN A 490 -7.75 18.01 -3.19
CA ASN A 490 -7.11 17.68 -4.45
C ASN A 490 -7.65 16.31 -4.89
#